data_AF-A0A1Y5STZ6-F1
#
_entry.id   AF-A0A1Y5STZ6-F1
#
_cell.length_a   1.000
_cell.length_b   1.000
_cell.length_c   1.000
_cell.angle_alpha   90.00
_cell.angle_beta   90.00
_cell.angle_gamma   90.00
#
_symmetry.space_group_name_H-M   'P 1'
#
loop_
_entity.id
_entity.type
_entity.pdbx_description
1 polymer ?
#
loop_
_entity_poly.entity_id
_entity_poly.type
_entity_poly.pdbx_seq_one_letter_code
_entity_poly.pdbx_strand_id
1 'polypeptide(L)'
;MTRADRLSDLMSRLKRPGVDRAADLAAALDVTERTIYRDMAALREAGVPVAGTRGTGYRITATISLPPLHLTPEELEALQVGLAAVAQSGDAELGAAAARLADKLDAALPEDGIAARPTDAAARALRHLPVLRQAIRSRQKLLLDDHRVRPLRLDFWGRLWTLLSWDETAGVFRETPVDRITALTVLPSLFVDEPGRRAKDYDRS
;
A
#
# COMPACT_ATOMS: atom_id res chain seq x y z
N MET A 1 -8.45 45.88 14.67
CA MET A 1 -7.39 44.86 14.46
C MET A 1 -6.92 44.90 13.01
N THR A 2 -5.61 44.86 12.75
CA THR A 2 -5.09 44.83 11.37
C THR A 2 -5.30 43.46 10.73
N ARG A 3 -5.20 43.35 9.39
CA ARG A 3 -5.32 42.05 8.71
C ARG A 3 -4.18 41.09 9.09
N ALA A 4 -2.97 41.60 9.28
CA ALA A 4 -1.80 40.79 9.61
C ALA A 4 -1.90 40.20 11.03
N ASP A 5 -2.33 41.00 12.01
CA ASP A 5 -2.56 40.54 13.38
C ASP A 5 -3.63 39.45 13.41
N ARG A 6 -4.74 39.66 12.68
CA ARG A 6 -5.83 38.70 12.60
C ARG A 6 -5.41 37.36 11.99
N LEU A 7 -4.60 37.39 10.93
CA LEU A 7 -4.09 36.15 10.31
C LEU A 7 -3.14 35.41 11.25
N SER A 8 -2.32 36.13 12.02
CA SER A 8 -1.42 35.55 13.02
C SER A 8 -2.18 34.89 14.17
N ASP A 9 -3.25 35.54 14.65
CA ASP A 9 -4.14 34.99 15.68
C ASP A 9 -4.92 33.78 15.17
N LEU A 10 -5.43 33.84 13.93
CA LEU A 10 -6.07 32.69 13.29
C LEU A 10 -5.13 31.49 13.20
N MET A 11 -3.90 31.68 12.73
CA MET A 11 -2.91 30.61 12.67
C MET A 11 -2.61 30.02 14.05
N SER A 12 -2.46 30.87 15.07
CA SER A 12 -2.19 30.43 16.44
C SER A 12 -3.33 29.60 17.02
N ARG A 13 -4.59 29.97 16.72
CA ARG A 13 -5.77 29.22 17.14
C ARG A 13 -5.90 27.89 16.39
N LEU A 14 -5.76 27.89 15.07
CA LEU A 14 -5.92 26.70 14.23
C LEU A 14 -4.80 25.67 14.38
N LYS A 15 -3.65 26.04 14.95
CA LYS A 15 -2.56 25.14 15.33
C LYS A 15 -2.88 24.32 16.58
N ARG A 16 -3.87 24.72 17.38
CA ARG A 16 -4.28 23.96 18.57
C ARG A 16 -5.08 22.72 18.15
N PRO A 17 -4.99 21.61 18.90
CA PRO A 17 -5.81 20.44 18.64
C PRO A 17 -7.30 20.81 18.74
N GLY A 18 -8.08 20.51 17.69
CA GLY A 18 -9.52 20.78 17.68
C GLY A 18 -10.06 21.13 16.28
N VAL A 19 -11.34 21.48 16.24
CA VAL A 19 -12.03 21.99 15.05
C VAL A 19 -12.83 23.22 15.48
N ASP A 20 -12.51 24.39 14.92
CA ASP A 20 -13.17 25.66 15.25
C ASP A 20 -14.19 26.03 14.17
N ARG A 21 -15.46 26.31 14.51
CA ARG A 21 -16.44 26.75 13.51
C ARG A 21 -16.16 28.19 13.07
N ALA A 22 -16.59 28.54 11.87
CA ALA A 22 -16.46 29.90 11.34
C ALA A 22 -17.08 30.94 12.29
N ALA A 23 -18.24 30.62 12.88
CA ALA A 23 -18.94 31.45 13.85
C ALA A 23 -18.11 31.66 15.15
N ASP A 24 -17.45 30.61 15.65
CA ASP A 24 -16.64 30.69 16.86
C ASP A 24 -15.39 31.54 16.64
N LEU A 25 -14.74 31.40 15.48
CA LEU A 25 -13.60 32.22 15.07
C LEU A 25 -14.00 33.68 14.84
N ALA A 26 -15.17 33.90 14.24
CA ALA A 26 -15.76 35.21 14.02
C ALA A 26 -16.02 35.93 15.35
N ALA A 27 -16.66 35.26 16.30
CA ALA A 27 -16.92 35.79 17.63
C ALA A 27 -15.62 36.06 18.41
N ALA A 28 -14.64 35.15 18.34
CA ALA A 28 -13.38 35.28 19.07
C ALA A 28 -12.46 36.39 18.56
N LEU A 29 -12.62 36.80 17.30
CA LEU A 29 -11.80 37.82 16.63
C LEU A 29 -12.57 39.12 16.35
N ASP A 30 -13.83 39.21 16.80
CA ASP A 30 -14.74 40.34 16.59
C ASP A 30 -14.87 40.71 15.10
N VAL A 31 -15.13 39.72 14.25
CA VAL A 31 -15.32 39.89 12.81
C VAL A 31 -16.49 39.07 12.29
N THR A 32 -16.91 39.32 11.05
CA THR A 32 -17.96 38.51 10.39
C THR A 32 -17.43 37.16 9.91
N GLU A 33 -18.29 36.16 9.80
CA GLU A 33 -17.95 34.88 9.14
C GLU A 33 -17.46 35.06 7.70
N ARG A 34 -17.98 36.05 6.97
CA ARG A 34 -17.51 36.38 5.62
C ARG A 34 -16.03 36.78 5.62
N THR A 35 -15.58 37.51 6.65
CA THR A 35 -14.18 37.86 6.84
C THR A 35 -13.34 36.61 7.11
N ILE A 36 -13.82 35.72 7.98
CA ILE A 36 -13.16 34.42 8.24
C ILE A 36 -13.02 33.61 6.96
N TYR A 37 -14.08 33.46 6.16
CA TYR A 37 -14.01 32.73 4.89
C TYR A 37 -12.98 33.31 3.92
N ARG A 38 -12.90 34.64 3.81
CA ARG A 38 -11.91 35.31 2.96
C ARG A 38 -10.48 35.13 3.48
N ASP A 39 -10.29 35.17 4.79
CA ASP A 39 -8.97 35.02 5.40
C ASP A 39 -8.50 33.56 5.35
N MET A 40 -9.41 32.58 5.45
CA MET A 40 -9.11 31.16 5.19
C MET A 40 -8.70 30.92 3.74
N ALA A 41 -9.35 31.58 2.78
CA ALA A 41 -8.94 31.52 1.38
C ALA A 41 -7.53 32.11 1.18
N ALA A 42 -7.25 33.26 1.80
CA ALA A 42 -5.92 33.88 1.73
C ALA A 42 -4.82 33.02 2.39
N LEU A 43 -5.12 32.33 3.50
CA LEU A 43 -4.19 31.38 4.13
C LEU A 43 -3.91 30.19 3.21
N ARG A 44 -4.93 29.68 2.50
CA ARG A 44 -4.76 28.59 1.52
C ARG A 44 -3.91 29.02 0.32
N GLU A 45 -4.16 30.22 -0.21
CA GLU A 45 -3.34 30.80 -1.29
C GLU A 45 -1.88 30.99 -0.85
N ALA A 46 -1.64 31.28 0.42
CA ALA A 46 -0.31 31.37 1.01
C ALA A 46 0.33 30.01 1.37
N GLY A 47 -0.30 28.89 1.00
CA GLY A 47 0.23 27.54 1.21
C GLY A 47 0.01 26.96 2.62
N VAL A 48 -0.81 27.61 3.46
CA VAL A 48 -1.14 27.08 4.80
C VAL A 48 -2.16 25.94 4.65
N PRO A 49 -1.88 24.74 5.18
CA PRO A 49 -2.72 23.56 5.00
C PRO A 49 -3.95 23.59 5.92
N VAL A 50 -4.91 24.47 5.60
CA VAL A 50 -6.17 24.64 6.35
C VAL A 50 -7.24 23.67 5.84
N ALA A 51 -7.55 22.65 6.62
CA ALA A 51 -8.66 21.72 6.38
C ALA A 51 -9.99 22.26 6.96
N GLY A 52 -11.11 22.04 6.27
CA GLY A 52 -12.44 22.47 6.71
C GLY A 52 -13.31 23.08 5.61
N THR A 53 -14.64 22.89 5.70
CA THR A 53 -15.65 23.49 4.82
C THR A 53 -16.71 24.23 5.65
N ARG A 54 -17.52 25.07 4.99
CA ARG A 54 -18.64 25.77 5.65
C ARG A 54 -19.52 24.77 6.41
N GLY A 55 -19.77 25.05 7.69
CA GLY A 55 -20.60 24.21 8.56
C GLY A 55 -19.85 23.12 9.34
N THR A 56 -18.67 22.69 8.89
CA THR A 56 -17.90 21.60 9.52
C THR A 56 -16.79 22.10 10.45
N GLY A 57 -16.31 23.34 10.25
CA GLY A 57 -15.24 23.98 11.02
C GLY A 57 -13.85 23.82 10.41
N TYR A 58 -12.86 24.53 10.97
CA TYR A 58 -11.51 24.71 10.44
C TYR A 58 -10.43 24.18 11.39
N ARG A 59 -9.33 23.66 10.81
CA ARG A 59 -8.10 23.27 11.51
C ARG A 59 -6.88 23.34 10.58
N ILE A 60 -5.68 23.54 11.12
CA ILE A 60 -4.43 23.33 10.37
C ILE A 60 -4.05 21.86 10.49
N THR A 61 -4.02 21.14 9.37
CA THR A 61 -3.46 19.79 9.31
C THR A 61 -2.05 19.89 8.75
N ALA A 62 -1.05 19.28 9.39
CA ALA A 62 0.23 19.02 8.73
C ALA A 62 0.00 17.96 7.63
N THR A 63 -0.70 18.32 6.56
CA THR A 63 -0.99 17.42 5.45
C THR A 63 0.15 17.57 4.46
N ILE A 64 1.08 16.63 4.49
CA ILE A 64 1.87 16.30 3.30
C ILE A 64 0.83 15.80 2.27
N SER A 65 0.49 16.67 1.32
CA SER A 65 -0.40 16.32 0.22
C SER A 65 0.46 15.91 -0.96
N LEU A 66 0.29 14.68 -1.43
CA LEU A 66 0.85 14.27 -2.70
C LEU A 66 -0.05 14.84 -3.82
N PRO A 67 0.52 15.38 -4.91
CA PRO A 67 -0.26 15.65 -6.12
C PRO A 67 -0.82 14.33 -6.68
N PRO A 68 -1.72 14.36 -7.67
CA PRO A 68 -2.13 13.14 -8.37
C PRO A 68 -0.89 12.40 -8.89
N LEU A 69 -0.70 11.17 -8.42
CA LEU A 69 0.40 10.30 -8.82
C LEU A 69 -0.17 9.22 -9.75
N HIS A 70 0.51 9.00 -10.86
CA HIS A 70 0.30 7.84 -11.71
C HIS A 70 1.39 6.84 -11.36
N LEU A 71 0.99 5.66 -10.90
CA LEU A 71 1.90 4.57 -10.58
C LEU A 71 1.79 3.50 -11.66
N THR A 72 2.91 2.96 -12.09
CA THR A 72 2.90 1.70 -12.85
C THR A 72 2.55 0.53 -11.92
N PRO A 73 2.12 -0.63 -12.45
CA PRO A 73 1.90 -1.84 -11.64
C PRO A 73 3.11 -2.22 -10.78
N GLU A 74 4.33 -2.06 -11.31
CA GLU A 74 5.57 -2.39 -10.61
C GLU A 74 5.89 -1.38 -9.49
N GLU A 75 5.62 -0.09 -9.71
CA GLU A 75 5.79 0.96 -8.69
C GLU A 75 4.79 0.79 -7.55
N LEU A 76 3.56 0.40 -7.88
CA LEU A 76 2.54 0.05 -6.89
C LEU A 76 2.97 -1.16 -6.05
N GLU A 77 3.52 -2.19 -6.68
CA GLU A 77 4.06 -3.38 -6.00
C GLU A 77 5.22 -2.99 -5.06
N ALA A 78 6.17 -2.18 -5.53
CA ALA A 78 7.29 -1.70 -4.72
C ALA A 78 6.82 -0.90 -3.50
N LEU A 79 5.80 -0.05 -3.66
CA LEU A 79 5.20 0.72 -2.58
C LEU A 79 4.54 -0.18 -1.53
N GLN A 80 3.77 -1.18 -1.95
CA GLN A 80 3.13 -2.13 -1.04
C GLN A 80 4.17 -2.94 -0.22
N VAL A 81 5.26 -3.38 -0.86
CA VAL A 81 6.38 -4.06 -0.18
C VAL A 81 7.02 -3.15 0.87
N GLY A 82 7.27 -1.88 0.52
CA GLY A 82 7.83 -0.89 1.44
C GLY A 82 6.94 -0.69 2.67
N LEU A 83 5.62 -0.57 2.48
CA LEU A 83 4.66 -0.42 3.58
C LEU A 83 4.60 -1.66 4.47
N ALA A 84 4.63 -2.86 3.89
CA ALA A 84 4.66 -4.11 4.65
C ALA A 84 5.95 -4.27 5.48
N ALA A 85 7.10 -3.80 4.96
CA ALA A 85 8.36 -3.82 5.68
C ALA A 85 8.35 -2.84 6.87
N VAL A 86 7.83 -1.62 6.66
CA VAL A 86 7.70 -0.61 7.73
C VAL A 86 6.73 -1.06 8.82
N ALA A 87 5.63 -1.72 8.44
CA ALA A 87 4.68 -2.33 9.39
C ALA A 87 5.32 -3.38 10.31
N GLN A 88 6.44 -4.00 9.89
CA GLN A 88 7.16 -5.03 10.64
C GLN A 88 8.48 -4.51 11.25
N SER A 89 8.76 -3.22 11.15
CA SER A 89 10.05 -2.63 11.57
C SER A 89 10.25 -2.60 13.10
N GLY A 90 9.22 -2.92 13.89
CA GLY A 90 9.24 -2.82 15.35
C GLY A 90 8.91 -1.43 15.89
N ASP A 91 8.83 -0.41 15.01
CA ASP A 91 8.33 0.91 15.35
C ASP A 91 6.81 0.95 15.23
N ALA A 92 6.12 0.97 16.37
CA ALA A 92 4.66 0.91 16.43
C ALA A 92 3.98 2.15 15.80
N GLU A 93 4.61 3.32 15.87
CA GLU A 93 4.06 4.55 15.31
C GLU A 93 4.14 4.55 13.78
N LEU A 94 5.32 4.18 13.26
CA LEU A 94 5.56 4.01 11.84
C LEU A 94 4.74 2.87 11.25
N GLY A 95 4.59 1.75 11.98
CA GLY A 95 3.74 0.64 11.55
C GLY A 95 2.26 1.01 11.46
N ALA A 96 1.74 1.77 12.42
CA ALA A 96 0.37 2.29 12.37
C ALA A 96 0.19 3.34 11.26
N ALA A 97 1.22 4.13 10.95
CA ALA A 97 1.21 5.05 9.81
C ALA A 97 1.19 4.30 8.47
N ALA A 98 2.01 3.25 8.33
CA ALA A 98 2.06 2.40 7.13
C ALA A 98 0.71 1.71 6.86
N ALA A 99 0.06 1.17 7.90
CA ALA A 99 -1.26 0.57 7.78
C ALA A 99 -2.32 1.56 7.26
N ARG A 100 -2.35 2.77 7.83
CA ARG A 100 -3.26 3.85 7.38
C ARG A 100 -2.98 4.33 5.97
N LEU A 101 -1.72 4.25 5.49
CA LEU A 101 -1.38 4.61 4.12
C LEU A 101 -1.79 3.51 3.12
N ALA A 102 -1.67 2.24 3.52
CA ALA A 102 -2.19 1.11 2.74
C ALA A 102 -3.71 1.22 2.54
N ASP A 103 -4.47 1.54 3.60
CA ASP A 103 -5.93 1.74 3.49
C ASP A 103 -6.30 2.85 2.49
N LYS A 104 -5.50 3.92 2.41
CA LYS A 104 -5.71 5.01 1.45
C LYS A 104 -5.37 4.60 0.02
N LEU A 105 -4.39 3.72 -0.15
CA LEU A 105 -3.99 3.18 -1.44
C LEU A 105 -5.07 2.25 -1.99
N ASP A 106 -5.58 1.34 -1.14
CA ASP A 106 -6.67 0.42 -1.46
C ASP A 106 -7.95 1.19 -1.88
N ALA A 107 -8.28 2.27 -1.16
CA ALA A 107 -9.44 3.11 -1.47
C ALA A 107 -9.30 3.94 -2.76
N ALA A 108 -8.07 4.14 -3.26
CA ALA A 108 -7.79 4.96 -4.44
C ALA A 108 -7.69 4.15 -5.74
N LEU A 109 -7.64 2.82 -5.65
CA LEU A 109 -7.53 1.95 -6.81
C LEU A 109 -8.93 1.56 -7.34
N PRO A 110 -9.14 1.54 -8.68
CA PRO A 110 -10.35 1.00 -9.27
C PRO A 110 -10.47 -0.50 -8.98
N GLU A 111 -11.69 -1.05 -8.94
CA GLU A 111 -12.00 -2.46 -8.61
C GLU A 111 -11.17 -3.51 -9.40
N ASP A 112 -10.64 -3.13 -10.57
CA ASP A 112 -9.77 -3.96 -11.41
C ASP A 112 -8.27 -3.93 -11.03
N GLY A 113 -7.88 -3.00 -10.14
CA GLY A 113 -6.53 -2.80 -9.61
C GLY A 113 -6.47 -3.15 -8.13
N ILE A 114 -6.75 -4.41 -7.78
CA ILE A 114 -6.92 -4.86 -6.40
C ILE A 114 -5.59 -4.74 -5.64
N ALA A 115 -5.41 -3.68 -4.85
CA ALA A 115 -4.39 -3.67 -3.81
C ALA A 115 -4.83 -4.60 -2.68
N ALA A 116 -4.07 -5.68 -2.54
CA ALA A 116 -4.17 -6.54 -1.39
C ALA A 116 -3.49 -5.82 -0.23
N ARG A 117 -4.27 -5.39 0.77
CA ARG A 117 -3.78 -5.11 2.12
C ARG A 117 -2.68 -6.12 2.47
N PRO A 118 -1.49 -5.69 2.93
CA PRO A 118 -0.49 -6.64 3.39
C PRO A 118 -0.98 -7.26 4.71
N THR A 119 -1.83 -8.28 4.58
CA THR A 119 -2.04 -9.26 5.63
C THR A 119 -0.72 -9.94 5.92
N ASP A 120 -0.57 -10.52 7.10
CA ASP A 120 0.60 -11.34 7.43
C ASP A 120 0.82 -12.47 6.38
N ALA A 121 -0.26 -12.92 5.72
CA ALA A 121 -0.22 -13.81 4.57
C ALA A 121 0.38 -13.16 3.30
N ALA A 122 -0.02 -11.93 2.95
CA ALA A 122 0.55 -11.20 1.83
C ALA A 122 2.02 -10.81 2.07
N ALA A 123 2.37 -10.34 3.28
CA ALA A 123 3.76 -10.10 3.66
C ALA A 123 4.61 -11.37 3.57
N ARG A 124 4.05 -12.50 4.03
CA ARG A 124 4.64 -13.83 3.86
C ARG A 124 4.81 -14.20 2.40
N ALA A 125 3.81 -13.99 1.54
CA ALA A 125 3.92 -14.30 0.13
C ALA A 125 5.04 -13.47 -0.53
N LEU A 126 5.07 -12.17 -0.25
CA LEU A 126 6.04 -11.22 -0.80
C LEU A 126 7.50 -11.59 -0.47
N ARG A 127 7.77 -12.21 0.70
CA ARG A 127 9.13 -12.65 1.09
C ARG A 127 9.72 -13.68 0.12
N HIS A 128 8.87 -14.50 -0.48
CA HIS A 128 9.27 -15.62 -1.34
C HIS A 128 9.28 -15.23 -2.82
N LEU A 129 8.53 -14.20 -3.23
CA LEU A 129 8.37 -13.83 -4.64
C LEU A 129 9.69 -13.56 -5.38
N PRO A 130 10.69 -12.84 -4.84
CA PRO A 130 11.94 -12.62 -5.55
C PRO A 130 12.68 -13.92 -5.87
N VAL A 131 12.74 -14.83 -4.88
CA VAL A 131 13.40 -16.13 -5.02
C VAL A 131 12.65 -17.03 -6.00
N LEU A 132 11.31 -17.05 -5.92
CA LEU A 132 10.47 -17.81 -6.84
C LEU A 132 10.58 -17.29 -8.28
N ARG A 133 10.53 -15.97 -8.49
CA ARG A 133 10.71 -15.34 -9.81
C ARG A 133 12.08 -15.69 -10.39
N GLN A 134 13.13 -15.63 -9.58
CA GLN A 134 14.48 -16.01 -10.01
C GLN A 134 14.55 -17.49 -10.36
N ALA A 135 13.99 -18.38 -9.53
CA ALA A 135 14.01 -19.82 -9.78
C ALA A 135 13.26 -20.20 -11.06
N ILE A 136 12.12 -19.55 -11.36
CA ILE A 136 11.39 -19.74 -12.62
C ILE A 136 12.25 -19.30 -13.80
N ARG A 137 12.84 -18.10 -13.75
CA ARG A 137 13.69 -17.56 -14.83
C ARG A 137 14.91 -18.43 -15.10
N SER A 138 15.55 -18.92 -14.04
CA SER A 138 16.75 -19.76 -14.12
C SER A 138 16.44 -21.25 -14.33
N ARG A 139 15.15 -21.65 -14.41
CA ARG A 139 14.70 -23.05 -14.43
C ARG A 139 15.34 -23.89 -13.31
N GLN A 140 15.38 -23.33 -12.12
CA GLN A 140 15.98 -23.95 -10.95
C GLN A 140 14.93 -24.71 -10.15
N LYS A 141 15.26 -25.93 -9.71
CA LYS A 141 14.36 -26.72 -8.88
C LYS A 141 14.31 -26.16 -7.46
N LEU A 142 13.16 -26.35 -6.81
CA LEU A 142 12.94 -25.92 -5.43
C LEU A 142 12.57 -27.13 -4.56
N LEU A 143 12.91 -27.03 -3.28
CA LEU A 143 12.33 -27.86 -2.24
C LEU A 143 11.34 -26.98 -1.46
N LEU A 144 10.06 -27.31 -1.55
CA LEU A 144 8.97 -26.63 -0.84
C LEU A 144 8.33 -27.61 0.12
N ASP A 145 8.39 -27.34 1.43
CA ASP A 145 7.75 -28.17 2.48
C ASP A 145 7.97 -29.69 2.25
N ASP A 146 9.21 -30.09 2.02
CA ASP A 146 9.69 -31.46 1.69
C ASP A 146 9.36 -32.02 0.29
N HIS A 147 8.69 -31.25 -0.56
CA HIS A 147 8.41 -31.61 -1.95
C HIS A 147 9.42 -31.00 -2.92
N ARG A 148 10.01 -31.84 -3.78
CA ARG A 148 10.86 -31.38 -4.88
C ARG A 148 9.99 -30.94 -6.04
N VAL A 149 10.02 -29.66 -6.36
CA VAL A 149 9.15 -29.07 -7.38
C VAL A 149 9.94 -28.33 -8.46
N ARG A 150 9.39 -28.34 -9.67
CA ARG A 150 9.80 -27.45 -10.76
C ARG A 150 8.87 -26.25 -10.76
N PRO A 151 9.31 -25.04 -10.36
CA PRO A 151 8.46 -23.86 -10.42
C PRO A 151 8.22 -23.47 -11.88
N LEU A 152 6.95 -23.35 -12.29
CA LEU A 152 6.58 -23.13 -13.69
C LEU A 152 6.05 -21.72 -13.94
N ARG A 153 5.13 -21.25 -13.09
CA ARG A 153 4.47 -19.93 -13.23
C ARG A 153 4.05 -19.41 -11.86
N LEU A 154 4.04 -18.09 -11.73
CA LEU A 154 3.40 -17.39 -10.63
C LEU A 154 2.14 -16.71 -11.16
N ASP A 155 1.01 -17.07 -10.57
CA ASP A 155 -0.30 -16.52 -10.91
C ASP A 155 -0.80 -15.67 -9.75
N PHE A 156 -1.40 -14.52 -10.07
CA PHE A 156 -1.97 -13.61 -9.08
C PHE A 156 -3.48 -13.57 -9.25
N TRP A 157 -4.21 -14.05 -8.23
CA TRP A 157 -5.67 -14.17 -8.25
C TRP A 157 -6.33 -13.07 -7.41
N GLY A 158 -5.97 -11.81 -7.66
CA GLY A 158 -6.52 -10.61 -7.00
C GLY A 158 -6.18 -10.45 -5.51
N ARG A 159 -5.93 -11.54 -4.77
CA ARG A 159 -5.67 -11.53 -3.33
C ARG A 159 -4.57 -12.48 -2.88
N LEU A 160 -4.31 -13.54 -3.65
CA LEU A 160 -3.34 -14.58 -3.31
C LEU A 160 -2.40 -14.81 -4.50
N TRP A 161 -1.11 -14.87 -4.20
CA TRP A 161 -0.11 -15.37 -5.13
C TRP A 161 -0.12 -16.90 -5.08
N THR A 162 -0.20 -17.54 -6.23
CA THR A 162 -0.16 -19.00 -6.36
C THR A 162 1.01 -19.39 -7.25
N LEU A 163 1.84 -20.31 -6.77
CA LEU A 163 2.89 -20.92 -7.56
C LEU A 163 2.35 -22.19 -8.22
N LEU A 164 2.26 -22.18 -9.55
CA LEU A 164 2.09 -23.40 -10.33
C LEU A 164 3.45 -24.09 -10.45
N SER A 165 3.48 -25.36 -10.07
CA SER A 165 4.70 -26.17 -10.09
C SER A 165 4.41 -27.61 -10.48
N TRP A 166 5.42 -28.30 -11.00
CA TRP A 166 5.38 -29.75 -11.19
C TRP A 166 6.06 -30.43 -10.01
N ASP A 167 5.31 -31.22 -9.25
CA ASP A 167 5.82 -32.01 -8.13
C ASP A 167 6.51 -33.27 -8.68
N GLU A 168 7.84 -33.35 -8.54
CA GLU A 168 8.60 -34.51 -9.01
C GLU A 168 8.41 -35.74 -8.11
N THR A 169 8.04 -35.54 -6.84
CA THR A 169 7.80 -36.62 -5.89
C THR A 169 6.47 -37.31 -6.20
N ALA A 170 5.43 -36.53 -6.49
CA ALA A 170 4.08 -37.04 -6.75
C ALA A 170 3.76 -37.23 -8.24
N GLY A 171 4.52 -36.62 -9.15
CA GLY A 171 4.30 -36.70 -10.60
C GLY A 171 3.03 -36.00 -11.07
N VAL A 172 2.65 -34.90 -10.41
CA VAL A 172 1.43 -34.13 -10.70
C VAL A 172 1.71 -32.62 -10.71
N PHE A 173 0.82 -31.87 -11.36
CA PHE A 173 0.79 -30.41 -11.20
C PHE A 173 0.26 -30.04 -9.82
N ARG A 174 0.88 -29.02 -9.22
CA ARG A 174 0.51 -28.50 -7.91
C ARG A 174 0.46 -26.98 -7.96
N GLU A 175 -0.67 -26.45 -7.50
CA GLU A 175 -0.85 -25.04 -7.19
C GLU A 175 -0.63 -24.83 -5.70
N THR A 176 0.38 -24.03 -5.35
CA THR A 176 0.72 -23.74 -3.96
C THR A 176 0.54 -22.25 -3.68
N PRO A 177 -0.38 -21.86 -2.77
CA PRO A 177 -0.48 -20.48 -2.31
C PRO A 177 0.84 -20.06 -1.66
N VAL A 178 1.44 -18.98 -2.16
CA VAL A 178 2.79 -18.54 -1.76
C VAL A 178 2.83 -18.09 -0.29
N ASP A 179 1.71 -17.61 0.23
CA ASP A 179 1.53 -17.25 1.64
C ASP A 179 1.61 -18.46 2.59
N ARG A 180 1.28 -19.66 2.08
CA ARG A 180 1.29 -20.92 2.86
C ARG A 180 2.63 -21.65 2.85
N ILE A 181 3.60 -21.20 2.06
CA ILE A 181 4.93 -21.82 2.02
C ILE A 181 5.62 -21.59 3.37
N THR A 182 5.93 -22.69 4.06
CA THR A 182 6.58 -22.65 5.38
C THR A 182 8.09 -22.70 5.24
N ALA A 183 8.60 -23.62 4.41
CA ALA A 183 10.02 -23.78 4.08
C ALA A 183 10.25 -23.72 2.56
N LEU A 184 11.26 -22.95 2.15
CA LEU A 184 11.68 -22.82 0.76
C LEU A 184 13.20 -22.93 0.67
N THR A 185 13.68 -23.89 -0.11
CA THR A 185 15.11 -24.06 -0.40
C THR A 185 15.33 -24.15 -1.89
N VAL A 186 16.28 -23.35 -2.40
CA VAL A 186 16.70 -23.42 -3.79
C VAL A 186 17.69 -24.59 -3.97
N LEU A 187 17.41 -25.49 -4.90
CA LEU A 187 18.27 -26.63 -5.16
C LEU A 187 19.34 -26.27 -6.22
N PRO A 188 20.54 -26.88 -6.18
CA PRO A 188 21.57 -26.65 -7.20
C PRO A 188 21.23 -27.27 -8.56
N SER A 189 20.18 -28.09 -8.62
CA SER A 189 19.72 -28.76 -9.85
C SER A 189 18.78 -27.87 -10.67
N LEU A 190 19.04 -27.81 -11.97
CA LEU A 190 18.14 -27.21 -12.96
C LEU A 190 17.15 -28.24 -13.52
N PHE A 191 16.11 -27.77 -14.19
CA PHE A 191 15.21 -28.60 -14.97
C PHE A 191 15.12 -28.10 -16.41
N VAL A 192 14.71 -29.00 -17.31
CA VAL A 192 14.42 -28.71 -18.70
C VAL A 192 12.92 -28.85 -18.96
N ASP A 193 12.43 -28.14 -19.97
CA ASP A 193 11.03 -28.18 -20.36
C ASP A 193 10.72 -29.53 -21.03
N GLU A 194 9.90 -30.36 -20.38
CA GLU A 194 9.50 -31.68 -20.87
C GLU A 194 8.00 -31.68 -21.20
N PRO A 195 7.59 -32.22 -22.36
CA PRO A 195 6.17 -32.34 -22.71
C PRO A 195 5.39 -33.09 -21.62
N GLY A 196 4.26 -32.52 -21.20
CA GLY A 196 3.42 -33.04 -20.10
C GLY A 196 3.78 -32.50 -18.73
N ARG A 197 4.82 -31.65 -18.61
CA ARG A 197 5.31 -31.08 -17.34
C ARG A 197 5.51 -29.56 -17.39
N ARG A 198 5.02 -28.90 -18.45
CA ARG A 198 5.15 -27.44 -18.65
C ARG A 198 3.88 -26.73 -18.20
N ALA A 199 3.99 -25.43 -17.90
CA ALA A 199 2.82 -24.60 -17.59
C ALA A 199 1.71 -24.68 -18.67
N LYS A 200 2.11 -24.71 -19.95
CA LYS A 200 1.18 -24.81 -21.09
C LYS A 200 0.43 -26.16 -21.17
N ASP A 201 0.97 -27.20 -20.56
CA ASP A 201 0.35 -28.53 -20.56
C ASP A 201 -0.73 -28.62 -19.48
N TYR A 202 -0.65 -27.77 -18.43
CA TYR A 202 -1.69 -27.60 -17.41
C TYR A 202 -2.90 -26.86 -17.97
N ASP A 203 -2.69 -25.77 -18.71
CA ASP A 203 -3.78 -24.97 -19.32
C ASP A 203 -4.56 -25.75 -20.41
N ARG A 204 -4.16 -26.99 -20.73
CA ARG A 204 -4.76 -27.87 -21.77
C ARG A 204 -5.49 -29.10 -21.22
N SER A 205 -5.46 -29.35 -19.90
CA SER A 205 -6.21 -30.44 -19.24
C SER A 205 -7.50 -29.94 -18.63
#